data_AF-A0A0F8ZU12-F1
#
_entry.id   AF-A0A0F8ZU12-F1
#
_cell.length_a   1.000
_cell.length_b   1.000
_cell.length_c   1.000
_cell.angle_alpha   90.00
_cell.angle_beta   90.00
_cell.angle_gamma   90.00
#
_symmetry.space_group_name_H-M   'P 1'
#
loop_
_entity.id
_entity.type
_entity.pdbx_description
1 polymer ?
#
loop_
_entity_poly.entity_id
_entity_poly.type
_entity_poly.pdbx_seq_one_letter_code
_entity_poly.pdbx_strand_id
1 'polypeptide(L)'
;MYAFISSLSNNYFLAIDNADEYIRYLNNYLASISTGTAIKKRKFYTTNEEITIYPRVFVAVTARTPHFRRDDVADRLLIFKVSRYEEFEAENELINNIYKYRSEMWGDILTELNDIIKKLGQNTGEGIKTIFRLADFYVYVRRQLADETEIRRFDKIIKRVMQSQTDYVSEDEPLFEAMNIYMKDRVEESLTTGEWFHVLKEIADNNKIAWYKSSRSFGMKVRNLISELNSYYDVQEIPIRSNKKLLKIKQKTMVKD
;
A
#
# COMPACT_ATOMS: atom_id res chain seq x y z
N MET A 1 19.96 -1.80 10.20
CA MET A 1 20.19 -1.80 8.72
C MET A 1 20.93 -3.04 8.21
N TYR A 2 22.13 -3.39 8.68
CA TYR A 2 22.89 -4.54 8.13
C TYR A 2 22.22 -5.90 8.39
N ALA A 3 21.71 -6.13 9.59
CA ALA A 3 20.94 -7.34 9.91
C ALA A 3 19.72 -7.50 9.00
N PHE A 4 18.97 -6.42 8.76
CA PHE A 4 17.80 -6.42 7.88
C PHE A 4 18.14 -6.85 6.44
N ILE A 5 19.19 -6.29 5.85
CA ILE A 5 19.62 -6.63 4.49
C ILE A 5 20.13 -8.08 4.43
N SER A 6 20.83 -8.55 5.46
CA SER A 6 21.25 -9.95 5.55
C SER A 6 20.04 -10.88 5.56
N SER A 7 19.00 -10.57 6.34
CA SER A 7 17.77 -11.35 6.37
C SER A 7 17.04 -11.36 5.03
N LEU A 8 17.00 -10.23 4.33
CA LEU A 8 16.42 -10.15 2.98
C LEU A 8 17.18 -10.95 1.92
N SER A 9 18.49 -11.12 2.11
CA SER A 9 19.36 -11.80 1.14
C SER A 9 19.33 -13.31 1.28
N ASN A 10 19.11 -13.81 2.50
CA ASN A 10 19.29 -15.21 2.85
C ASN A 10 17.97 -15.96 3.05
N ASN A 11 16.81 -15.30 2.92
CA ASN A 11 15.50 -15.92 3.14
C ASN A 11 14.56 -15.68 1.96
N TYR A 12 13.72 -16.66 1.66
CA TYR A 12 12.62 -16.51 0.70
C TYR A 12 11.35 -15.92 1.34
N PHE A 13 11.26 -15.94 2.67
CA PHE A 13 10.18 -15.35 3.45
C PHE A 13 10.76 -14.61 4.66
N LEU A 14 10.30 -13.39 4.91
CA LEU A 14 10.71 -12.58 6.06
C LEU A 14 9.47 -12.01 6.74
N ALA A 15 9.26 -12.37 7.99
CA ALA A 15 8.28 -11.73 8.87
C ALA A 15 8.96 -10.64 9.70
N ILE A 16 8.44 -9.42 9.63
CA ILE A 16 8.82 -8.29 10.48
C ILE A 16 7.66 -8.05 11.43
N ASP A 17 7.88 -8.33 12.72
CA ASP A 17 6.86 -8.16 13.73
C ASP A 17 6.97 -6.78 14.41
N ASN A 18 5.84 -6.19 14.78
CA ASN A 18 5.73 -4.91 15.52
C ASN A 18 6.49 -3.74 14.88
N ALA A 19 6.28 -3.50 13.58
CA ALA A 19 6.87 -2.38 12.83
C ALA A 19 6.14 -1.04 13.10
N ASP A 20 5.94 -0.72 14.38
CA ASP A 20 5.22 0.47 14.85
C ASP A 20 6.11 1.71 14.92
N GLU A 21 7.44 1.56 14.96
CA GLU A 21 8.35 2.70 15.06
C GLU A 21 8.69 3.31 13.71
N TYR A 22 8.99 4.62 13.71
CA TYR A 22 9.46 5.29 12.51
C TYR A 22 10.89 4.84 12.17
N ILE A 23 11.00 3.96 11.19
CA ILE A 23 12.27 3.50 10.64
C ILE A 23 12.53 4.22 9.32
N ARG A 24 13.42 5.23 9.36
CA ARG A 24 13.75 6.12 8.23
C ARG A 24 13.97 5.40 6.90
N TYR A 25 14.60 4.23 6.93
CA TYR A 25 14.97 3.50 5.72
C TYR A 25 13.91 2.48 5.25
N LEU A 26 12.91 2.16 6.07
CA LEU A 26 11.99 1.04 5.81
C LEU A 26 11.19 1.25 4.53
N ASN A 27 10.58 2.43 4.34
CA ASN A 27 9.83 2.77 3.11
C ASN A 27 10.67 2.53 1.83
N ASN A 28 11.92 3.00 1.83
CA ASN A 28 12.81 2.83 0.67
C ASN A 28 13.12 1.36 0.38
N TYR A 29 13.34 0.56 1.43
CA TYR A 29 13.58 -0.87 1.24
C TYR A 29 12.33 -1.60 0.78
N LEU A 30 11.16 -1.37 1.40
CA LEU A 30 9.90 -1.99 0.98
C LEU A 30 9.59 -1.68 -0.49
N ALA A 31 9.78 -0.42 -0.90
CA ALA A 31 9.63 -0.03 -2.31
C ALA A 31 10.66 -0.70 -3.24
N SER A 32 11.93 -0.83 -2.81
CA SER A 32 12.99 -1.43 -3.64
C SER A 32 12.87 -2.96 -3.77
N ILE A 33 12.47 -3.64 -2.69
CA ILE A 33 12.29 -5.09 -2.66
C ILE A 33 11.13 -5.49 -3.58
N SER A 34 10.03 -4.74 -3.50
CA SER A 34 8.83 -4.99 -4.32
C SER A 34 9.04 -4.67 -5.81
N THR A 35 10.05 -3.88 -6.18
CA THR A 35 10.46 -3.68 -7.59
C THR A 35 11.56 -4.63 -8.06
N GLY A 36 12.06 -5.52 -7.19
CA GLY A 36 13.18 -6.41 -7.52
C GLY A 36 14.50 -5.68 -7.77
N THR A 37 14.64 -4.45 -7.27
CA THR A 37 15.82 -3.62 -7.52
C THR A 37 17.02 -4.16 -6.76
N ALA A 38 18.17 -4.17 -7.43
CA ALA A 38 19.39 -4.69 -6.85
C ALA A 38 19.92 -3.79 -5.72
N ILE A 39 20.27 -4.38 -4.58
CA ILE A 39 20.88 -3.69 -3.46
C ILE A 39 22.40 -3.81 -3.62
N LYS A 40 23.06 -2.70 -3.92
CA LYS A 40 24.53 -2.62 -3.96
C LYS A 40 25.08 -2.38 -2.56
N LYS A 41 26.08 -3.17 -2.17
CA LYS A 41 26.76 -3.08 -0.88
C LYS A 41 28.26 -3.25 -1.09
N ARG A 42 29.06 -2.44 -0.40
CA ARG A 42 30.50 -2.69 -0.30
C ARG A 42 30.74 -3.97 0.52
N LYS A 43 31.61 -4.85 0.02
CA LYS A 43 32.08 -6.03 0.74
C LYS A 43 33.05 -5.59 1.84
N PHE A 44 32.82 -6.07 3.05
CA PHE A 44 33.69 -5.74 4.19
C PHE A 44 35.05 -6.43 4.03
N TYR A 45 36.09 -5.75 4.53
CA TYR A 45 37.48 -6.25 4.53
C TYR A 45 38.10 -6.50 3.15
N THR A 46 37.53 -5.93 2.08
CA THR A 46 38.15 -5.90 0.75
C THR A 46 38.25 -4.47 0.21
N THR A 47 39.26 -4.22 -0.61
CA THR A 47 39.49 -2.91 -1.23
C THR A 47 38.61 -2.81 -2.47
N ASN A 48 37.59 -1.93 -2.43
CA ASN A 48 36.75 -1.55 -3.56
C ASN A 48 35.90 -2.64 -4.23
N GLU A 49 35.62 -3.77 -3.56
CA GLU A 49 34.65 -4.73 -4.08
C GLU A 49 33.22 -4.39 -3.63
N GLU A 50 32.29 -4.36 -4.57
CA GLU A 50 30.85 -4.27 -4.31
C GLU A 50 30.17 -5.62 -4.60
N ILE A 51 29.29 -6.04 -3.70
CA ILE A 51 28.33 -7.12 -3.95
C ILE A 51 27.00 -6.50 -4.38
N THR A 52 26.39 -7.11 -5.40
CA THR A 52 25.05 -6.77 -5.85
C THR A 52 24.10 -7.89 -5.44
N ILE A 53 23.10 -7.56 -4.63
CA ILE A 53 22.12 -8.51 -4.11
C ILE A 53 20.79 -8.29 -4.82
N TYR A 54 20.19 -9.36 -5.33
CA TYR A 54 18.84 -9.36 -5.89
C TYR A 54 17.90 -10.06 -4.89
N PRO A 55 17.26 -9.32 -3.97
CA PRO A 55 16.41 -9.94 -2.96
C PRO A 55 15.22 -10.62 -3.64
N ARG A 56 15.07 -11.93 -3.39
CA ARG A 56 13.91 -12.74 -3.80
C ARG A 56 13.18 -13.22 -2.56
N VAL A 57 12.51 -12.29 -1.89
CA VAL A 57 11.92 -12.50 -0.57
C VAL A 57 10.49 -11.98 -0.54
N PHE A 58 9.59 -12.78 -0.01
CA PHE A 58 8.25 -12.35 0.36
C PHE A 58 8.28 -11.76 1.78
N VAL A 59 7.89 -10.50 1.93
CA VAL A 59 7.97 -9.79 3.21
C VAL A 59 6.56 -9.66 3.80
N ALA A 60 6.37 -10.20 5.00
CA ALA A 60 5.20 -9.94 5.83
C ALA A 60 5.57 -8.93 6.92
N VAL A 61 4.71 -7.94 7.15
CA VAL A 61 4.93 -6.91 8.18
C VAL A 61 3.67 -6.81 9.03
N THR A 62 3.82 -6.89 10.36
CA THR A 62 2.75 -6.56 11.31
C THR A 62 3.02 -5.20 11.92
N ALA A 63 1.97 -4.42 12.15
CA ALA A 63 2.02 -3.14 12.84
C ALA A 63 0.62 -2.79 13.35
N ARG A 64 0.55 -2.15 14.52
CA ARG A 64 -0.67 -1.55 15.06
C ARG A 64 -0.83 -0.10 14.58
N THR A 65 0.27 0.65 14.52
CA THR A 65 0.34 2.04 14.08
C THR A 65 1.56 2.21 13.17
N PRO A 66 1.42 1.85 11.88
CA PRO A 66 2.56 1.85 10.97
C PRO A 66 2.95 3.27 10.52
N HIS A 67 4.25 3.53 10.46
CA HIS A 67 4.82 4.79 9.97
C HIS A 67 5.38 4.71 8.53
N PHE A 68 4.98 3.69 7.77
CA PHE A 68 5.39 3.47 6.37
C PHE A 68 4.20 3.58 5.41
N ARG A 69 3.59 4.77 5.37
CA ARG A 69 2.37 5.09 4.60
C ARG A 69 2.62 5.81 3.28
N ARG A 70 3.84 5.74 2.75
CA ARG A 70 4.15 6.40 1.47
C ARG A 70 3.34 5.75 0.35
N ASP A 71 2.84 6.56 -0.58
CA ASP A 71 1.95 6.16 -1.68
C ASP A 71 2.53 5.00 -2.51
N ASP A 72 3.78 5.14 -2.95
CA ASP A 72 4.49 4.10 -3.69
C ASP A 72 4.70 2.80 -2.88
N VAL A 73 4.79 2.87 -1.55
CA VAL A 73 4.86 1.68 -0.70
C VAL A 73 3.49 1.04 -0.59
N ALA A 74 2.46 1.83 -0.25
CA ALA A 74 1.10 1.37 -0.03
C ALA A 74 0.51 0.63 -1.22
N ASP A 75 0.67 1.15 -2.44
CA ASP A 75 0.23 0.50 -3.68
C ASP A 75 0.79 -0.93 -3.86
N ARG A 76 1.91 -1.23 -3.19
CA ARG A 76 2.62 -2.51 -3.27
C ARG A 76 2.40 -3.41 -2.06
N LEU A 77 1.50 -3.04 -1.15
CA LEU A 77 1.14 -3.84 0.02
C LEU A 77 -0.17 -4.62 -0.24
N LEU A 78 -0.22 -5.87 0.21
CA LEU A 78 -1.49 -6.54 0.47
C LEU A 78 -1.84 -6.27 1.94
N ILE A 79 -2.79 -5.35 2.17
CA ILE A 79 -3.13 -4.89 3.52
C ILE A 79 -4.27 -5.74 4.08
N PHE A 80 -4.02 -6.37 5.23
CA PHE A 80 -5.01 -7.12 5.99
C PHE A 80 -5.26 -6.42 7.32
N LYS A 81 -6.46 -5.86 7.48
CA LYS A 81 -6.91 -5.30 8.77
C LYS A 81 -7.49 -6.44 9.60
N VAL A 82 -6.87 -6.74 10.73
CA VAL A 82 -7.32 -7.78 11.67
C VAL A 82 -8.06 -7.14 12.84
N SER A 83 -9.20 -7.72 13.21
CA SER A 83 -9.95 -7.30 14.39
C SER A 83 -9.26 -7.75 15.66
N ARG A 84 -9.45 -6.99 16.73
CA ARG A 84 -9.05 -7.43 18.07
C ARG A 84 -9.94 -8.61 18.49
N TYR A 85 -9.35 -9.62 19.12
CA TYR A 85 -10.13 -10.69 19.75
C TYR A 85 -11.08 -10.13 20.82
N GLU A 86 -12.29 -10.68 20.87
CA GLU A 86 -13.28 -10.39 21.91
C GLU A 86 -12.89 -11.07 23.23
N GLU A 87 -12.37 -12.30 23.13
CA GLU A 87 -11.86 -13.10 24.25
C GLU A 87 -10.41 -13.51 23.97
N PHE A 88 -9.55 -13.38 24.98
CA PHE A 88 -8.13 -13.70 24.85
C PHE A 88 -7.87 -15.12 25.34
N GLU A 89 -7.40 -15.99 24.44
CA GLU A 89 -6.89 -17.31 24.78
C GLU A 89 -5.41 -17.23 25.15
N ALA A 90 -4.93 -18.18 25.97
CA ALA A 90 -3.51 -18.28 26.29
C ALA A 90 -2.71 -18.64 25.04
N GLU A 91 -1.57 -17.99 24.83
CA GLU A 91 -0.69 -18.23 23.67
C GLU A 91 -0.31 -19.70 23.51
N ASN A 92 -0.04 -20.39 24.63
CA ASN A 92 0.30 -21.81 24.61
C ASN A 92 -0.83 -22.68 24.02
N GLU A 93 -2.09 -22.34 24.25
CA GLU A 93 -3.23 -23.07 23.67
C GLU A 93 -3.29 -22.89 22.15
N LEU A 94 -3.08 -21.65 21.68
CA LEU A 94 -2.99 -21.35 20.26
C LEU A 94 -1.83 -22.11 19.59
N ILE A 95 -0.66 -22.10 20.21
CA ILE A 95 0.54 -22.81 19.73
C ILE A 95 0.31 -24.33 19.73
N ASN A 96 -0.30 -24.87 20.78
CA ASN A 96 -0.60 -26.30 20.87
C ASN A 96 -1.56 -26.74 19.76
N ASN A 97 -2.56 -25.91 19.44
CA ASN A 97 -3.46 -26.15 18.31
C ASN A 97 -2.69 -26.17 16.99
N ILE A 98 -1.79 -25.21 16.76
CA ILE A 98 -0.93 -25.20 15.55
C ILE A 98 -0.09 -26.48 15.47
N TYR A 99 0.53 -26.92 16.58
CA TYR A 99 1.32 -28.15 16.58
C TYR A 99 0.47 -29.40 16.32
N LYS A 100 -0.72 -29.46 16.92
CA LYS A 100 -1.67 -30.57 16.75
C LYS A 100 -2.09 -30.74 15.30
N TYR A 101 -2.41 -29.64 14.61
CA TYR A 101 -2.88 -29.66 13.22
C TYR A 101 -1.78 -29.44 12.18
N ARG A 102 -0.51 -29.34 12.60
CA ARG A 102 0.62 -29.00 11.73
C ARG A 102 0.69 -29.87 10.48
N SER A 103 0.55 -31.19 10.64
CA SER A 103 0.64 -32.14 9.52
C SER A 103 -0.49 -31.94 8.51
N GLU A 104 -1.72 -31.69 8.99
CA GLU A 104 -2.89 -31.42 8.14
C GLU A 104 -2.70 -30.10 7.40
N MET A 105 -2.30 -29.03 8.09
CA MET A 105 -2.01 -27.73 7.48
C MET A 105 -0.96 -27.83 6.36
N TRP A 106 0.12 -28.59 6.59
CA TRP A 106 1.13 -28.81 5.55
C TRP A 106 0.61 -29.66 4.39
N GLY A 107 -0.20 -30.67 4.67
CA GLY A 107 -0.87 -31.50 3.65
C GLY A 107 -1.75 -30.65 2.74
N ASP A 108 -2.56 -29.76 3.33
CA ASP A 108 -3.43 -28.84 2.59
C ASP A 108 -2.61 -27.87 1.75
N ILE A 109 -1.58 -27.23 2.34
CA ILE A 109 -0.69 -26.30 1.61
C ILE A 109 -0.04 -27.00 0.39
N LEU A 110 0.49 -28.21 0.57
CA LEU A 110 1.14 -28.94 -0.52
C LEU A 110 0.13 -29.38 -1.59
N THR A 111 -1.09 -29.73 -1.20
CA THR A 111 -2.16 -30.10 -2.12
C THR A 111 -2.57 -28.91 -2.98
N GLU A 112 -2.82 -27.76 -2.35
CA GLU A 112 -3.14 -26.50 -3.03
C GLU A 112 -1.99 -26.07 -3.95
N LEU A 113 -0.74 -26.12 -3.50
CA LEU A 113 0.41 -25.77 -4.33
C LEU A 113 0.51 -26.63 -5.60
N ASN A 114 0.22 -27.94 -5.51
CA ASN A 114 0.21 -28.81 -6.68
C ASN A 114 -0.89 -28.43 -7.68
N ASP A 115 -2.09 -28.10 -7.20
CA ASP A 115 -3.19 -27.64 -8.06
C ASP A 115 -2.84 -26.30 -8.74
N ILE A 116 -2.25 -25.37 -7.99
CA ILE A 116 -1.76 -24.09 -8.52
C ILE A 116 -0.73 -24.33 -9.62
N ILE A 117 0.29 -25.17 -9.39
CA ILE A 117 1.33 -25.45 -10.40
C ILE A 117 0.70 -26.05 -11.67
N LYS A 118 -0.26 -26.97 -11.52
CA LYS A 118 -0.98 -27.57 -12.64
C LYS A 118 -1.73 -26.51 -13.46
N LYS A 119 -2.49 -25.63 -12.80
CA LYS A 119 -3.23 -24.54 -13.47
C LYS A 119 -2.30 -23.53 -14.16
N LEU A 120 -1.18 -23.19 -13.54
CA LEU A 120 -0.17 -22.31 -14.15
C LEU A 120 0.46 -22.92 -15.40
N GLY A 121 0.65 -24.24 -15.44
CA GLY A 121 1.13 -24.93 -16.65
C GLY A 121 0.14 -24.94 -17.80
N GLN A 122 -1.16 -24.78 -17.54
CA GLN A 122 -2.22 -24.81 -18.54
C GLN A 122 -2.59 -23.42 -19.07
N ASN A 123 -2.49 -22.39 -18.23
CA ASN A 123 -2.86 -21.02 -18.56
C ASN A 123 -1.63 -20.11 -18.59
N THR A 124 -1.31 -19.53 -19.75
CA THR A 124 -0.15 -18.61 -19.90
C THR A 124 -0.40 -17.24 -19.27
N GLY A 125 -1.66 -16.80 -19.17
CA GLY A 125 -2.03 -15.48 -18.66
C GLY A 125 -1.80 -14.35 -19.66
N GLU A 126 -1.57 -14.66 -20.94
CA GLU A 126 -1.37 -13.68 -21.99
C GLU A 126 -2.59 -12.74 -22.15
N GLY A 127 -2.32 -11.45 -22.31
CA GLY A 127 -3.35 -10.43 -22.53
C GLY A 127 -4.08 -9.95 -21.28
N ILE A 128 -3.86 -10.55 -20.10
CA ILE A 128 -4.45 -10.09 -18.84
C ILE A 128 -3.81 -8.75 -18.45
N LYS A 129 -4.65 -7.71 -18.29
CA LYS A 129 -4.24 -6.37 -17.88
C LYS A 129 -4.96 -5.98 -16.61
N THR A 130 -4.31 -5.15 -15.81
CA THR A 130 -4.90 -4.61 -14.58
C THR A 130 -4.32 -3.22 -14.29
N ILE A 131 -5.09 -2.42 -13.57
CA ILE A 131 -4.63 -1.17 -12.96
C ILE A 131 -3.98 -1.41 -11.59
N PHE A 132 -4.09 -2.63 -11.05
CA PHE A 132 -3.49 -2.99 -9.77
C PHE A 132 -1.97 -3.06 -9.88
N ARG A 133 -1.26 -2.32 -9.03
CA ARG A 133 0.19 -2.14 -9.14
C ARG A 133 0.99 -3.43 -8.97
N LEU A 134 0.47 -4.38 -8.18
CA LEU A 134 0.98 -5.75 -8.11
C LEU A 134 0.43 -6.59 -9.27
N ALA A 135 0.73 -6.19 -10.50
CA ALA A 135 0.19 -6.80 -11.70
C ALA A 135 0.55 -8.29 -11.83
N ASP A 136 1.79 -8.66 -11.49
CA ASP A 136 2.23 -10.07 -11.52
C ASP A 136 1.46 -10.93 -10.52
N PHE A 137 1.17 -10.40 -9.32
CA PHE A 137 0.32 -11.08 -8.33
C PHE A 137 -1.11 -11.25 -8.87
N TYR A 138 -1.67 -10.21 -9.47
CA TYR A 138 -3.00 -10.26 -10.08
C TYR A 138 -3.07 -11.31 -11.19
N VAL A 139 -2.13 -11.31 -12.12
CA VAL A 139 -2.05 -12.27 -13.22
C VAL A 139 -1.85 -13.69 -12.68
N TYR A 140 -0.98 -13.86 -11.68
CA TYR A 140 -0.76 -15.14 -11.01
C TYR A 140 -2.06 -15.75 -10.47
N VAL A 141 -2.88 -14.96 -9.74
CA VAL A 141 -4.17 -15.46 -9.22
C VAL A 141 -5.18 -15.66 -10.34
N ARG A 142 -5.29 -14.71 -11.28
CA ARG A 142 -6.22 -14.79 -12.42
C ARG A 142 -6.06 -16.06 -13.25
N ARG A 143 -4.83 -16.56 -13.40
CA ARG A 143 -4.53 -17.81 -14.13
C ARG A 143 -5.09 -19.06 -13.46
N GLN A 144 -5.46 -18.98 -12.19
CA GLN A 144 -5.94 -20.12 -11.39
C GLN A 144 -7.47 -20.17 -11.27
N LEU A 145 -8.16 -19.10 -11.66
CA LEU A 145 -9.62 -18.99 -11.57
C LEU A 145 -10.26 -19.75 -12.73
N ALA A 146 -11.29 -20.54 -12.42
CA ALA A 146 -11.88 -21.49 -13.36
C ALA A 146 -12.92 -20.82 -14.27
N ASP A 147 -13.64 -19.81 -13.77
CA ASP A 147 -14.73 -19.17 -14.50
C ASP A 147 -14.88 -17.66 -14.26
N GLU A 148 -15.78 -17.06 -15.03
CA GLU A 148 -16.09 -15.63 -15.01
C GLU A 148 -16.67 -15.16 -13.67
N THR A 149 -17.35 -16.04 -12.92
CA THR A 149 -17.91 -15.70 -11.60
C THR A 149 -16.79 -15.54 -10.59
N GLU A 150 -15.83 -16.46 -10.56
CA GLU A 150 -14.64 -16.38 -9.73
C GLU A 150 -13.79 -15.15 -10.07
N ILE A 151 -13.60 -14.88 -11.37
CA ILE A 151 -12.89 -13.68 -11.85
C ILE A 151 -13.55 -12.40 -11.33
N ARG A 152 -14.87 -12.27 -11.47
CA ARG A 152 -15.59 -11.08 -10.97
C ARG A 152 -15.50 -10.94 -9.46
N ARG A 153 -15.54 -12.06 -8.72
CA ARG A 153 -15.37 -12.05 -7.26
C ARG A 153 -13.96 -11.58 -6.89
N PHE A 154 -12.94 -12.09 -7.55
CA PHE A 154 -11.55 -11.68 -7.34
C PHE A 154 -11.34 -10.20 -7.69
N ASP A 155 -11.87 -9.73 -8.81
CA ASP A 155 -11.76 -8.31 -9.20
C ASP A 155 -12.44 -7.38 -8.18
N LYS A 156 -13.56 -7.79 -7.58
CA LYS A 156 -14.17 -7.07 -6.46
C LYS A 156 -13.28 -7.04 -5.22
N ILE A 157 -12.60 -8.15 -4.90
CA ILE A 157 -11.64 -8.21 -3.79
C ILE A 157 -10.46 -7.27 -4.06
N ILE A 158 -9.89 -7.30 -5.27
CA ILE A 158 -8.76 -6.43 -5.64
C ILE A 158 -9.16 -4.95 -5.57
N LYS A 159 -10.37 -4.58 -5.99
CA LYS A 159 -10.88 -3.21 -5.79
C LYS A 159 -10.93 -2.81 -4.30
N ARG A 160 -11.35 -3.71 -3.41
CA ARG A 160 -11.34 -3.47 -1.96
C ARG A 160 -9.92 -3.38 -1.38
N VAL A 161 -8.98 -4.16 -1.91
CA VAL A 161 -7.56 -4.06 -1.54
C VAL A 161 -7.02 -2.69 -1.95
N MET A 162 -7.26 -2.24 -3.19
CA MET A 162 -6.87 -0.91 -3.67
C MET A 162 -7.48 0.22 -2.83
N GLN A 163 -8.74 0.09 -2.44
CA GLN A 163 -9.36 1.03 -1.51
C GLN A 163 -8.64 1.02 -0.15
N SER A 164 -8.31 -0.16 0.38
CA SER A 164 -7.58 -0.27 1.65
C SER A 164 -6.17 0.35 1.56
N GLN A 165 -5.51 0.26 0.41
CA GLN A 165 -4.23 0.94 0.15
C GLN A 165 -4.41 2.46 0.12
N THR A 166 -5.47 2.96 -0.51
CA THR A 166 -5.79 4.40 -0.50
C THR A 166 -6.10 4.89 0.93
N ASP A 167 -6.97 4.19 1.65
CA ASP A 167 -7.30 4.49 3.05
C ASP A 167 -6.04 4.55 3.92
N TYR A 168 -5.12 3.62 3.70
CA TYR A 168 -3.88 3.53 4.42
C TYR A 168 -2.92 4.71 4.18
N VAL A 169 -2.89 5.27 2.96
CA VAL A 169 -2.12 6.48 2.63
C VAL A 169 -2.78 7.73 3.22
N SER A 170 -4.11 7.78 3.20
CA SER A 170 -4.89 8.93 3.68
C SER A 170 -4.91 9.04 5.20
N GLU A 171 -4.82 7.91 5.90
CA GLU A 171 -4.77 7.85 7.35
C GLU A 171 -3.50 8.56 7.88
N ASP A 172 -3.70 9.52 8.80
CA ASP A 172 -2.68 10.43 9.34
C ASP A 172 -2.03 11.40 8.33
N GLU A 173 -2.60 11.56 7.12
CA GLU A 173 -2.11 12.54 6.15
C GLU A 173 -2.86 13.89 6.28
N PRO A 174 -2.16 14.99 6.66
CA PRO A 174 -2.79 16.26 6.96
C PRO A 174 -3.71 16.80 5.86
N LEU A 175 -3.29 16.66 4.59
CA LEU A 175 -4.09 17.10 3.45
C LEU A 175 -5.50 16.51 3.45
N PHE A 176 -5.63 15.20 3.69
CA PHE A 176 -6.93 14.54 3.73
C PHE A 176 -7.75 15.00 4.93
N GLU A 177 -7.12 15.13 6.10
CA GLU A 177 -7.78 15.58 7.32
C GLU A 177 -8.36 17.00 7.17
N ALA A 178 -7.54 17.95 6.73
CA ALA A 178 -7.97 19.33 6.52
C ALA A 178 -8.99 19.44 5.38
N MET A 179 -8.84 18.66 4.30
CA MET A 179 -9.79 18.65 3.19
C MET A 179 -11.15 18.10 3.62
N ASN A 180 -11.18 17.02 4.41
CA ASN A 180 -12.43 16.45 4.94
C ASN A 180 -13.19 17.46 5.79
N ILE A 181 -12.50 18.23 6.63
CA ILE A 181 -13.12 19.29 7.43
C ILE A 181 -13.62 20.41 6.53
N TYR A 182 -12.80 20.89 5.59
CA TYR A 182 -13.16 21.99 4.70
C TYR A 182 -14.36 21.64 3.80
N MET A 183 -14.36 20.44 3.24
CA MET A 183 -15.39 20.01 2.29
C MET A 183 -16.67 19.52 2.97
N LYS A 184 -16.70 19.31 4.29
CA LYS A 184 -17.86 18.74 5.01
C LYS A 184 -19.19 19.39 4.64
N ASP A 185 -19.23 20.72 4.57
CA ASP A 185 -20.43 21.51 4.27
C ASP A 185 -20.40 22.13 2.87
N ARG A 186 -19.52 21.63 1.98
CA ARG A 186 -19.32 22.15 0.61
C ARG A 186 -19.48 21.03 -0.41
N VAL A 187 -20.24 21.30 -1.46
CA VAL A 187 -20.43 20.34 -2.56
C VAL A 187 -19.27 20.38 -3.53
N GLU A 188 -18.80 21.58 -3.85
CA GLU A 188 -17.80 21.84 -4.89
C GLU A 188 -17.04 23.12 -4.56
N GLU A 189 -15.75 23.13 -4.85
CA GLU A 189 -14.88 24.29 -4.71
C GLU A 189 -13.84 24.31 -5.84
N SER A 190 -13.46 25.50 -6.33
CA SER A 190 -12.48 25.65 -7.41
C SER A 190 -11.47 26.74 -7.08
N LEU A 191 -10.30 26.34 -6.58
CA LEU A 191 -9.24 27.24 -6.16
C LEU A 191 -7.92 26.89 -6.83
N THR A 192 -7.01 27.85 -6.95
CA THR A 192 -5.62 27.57 -7.30
C THR A 192 -4.93 26.79 -6.18
N THR A 193 -3.84 26.08 -6.48
CA THR A 193 -3.04 25.37 -5.46
C THR A 193 -2.55 26.29 -4.34
N GLY A 194 -2.32 27.58 -4.63
CA GLY A 194 -1.92 28.57 -3.63
C GLY A 194 -3.07 28.92 -2.68
N GLU A 195 -4.27 29.15 -3.22
CA GLU A 195 -5.47 29.43 -2.42
C GLU A 195 -5.86 28.22 -1.57
N TRP A 196 -5.84 27.01 -2.14
CA TRP A 196 -6.04 25.76 -1.40
C TRP A 196 -5.07 25.64 -0.22
N PHE A 197 -3.79 25.98 -0.41
CA PHE A 197 -2.82 25.95 0.67
C PHE A 197 -3.22 26.87 1.83
N HIS A 198 -3.68 28.10 1.54
CA HIS A 198 -4.04 29.06 2.58
C HIS A 198 -5.30 28.66 3.32
N VAL A 199 -6.35 28.30 2.57
CA VAL A 199 -7.65 27.91 3.14
C VAL A 199 -7.51 26.66 4.01
N LEU A 200 -6.82 25.63 3.53
CA LEU A 200 -6.61 24.42 4.31
C LEU A 200 -5.62 24.59 5.46
N LYS A 201 -4.66 25.52 5.33
CA LYS A 201 -3.77 25.87 6.45
C LYS A 201 -4.58 26.47 7.60
N GLU A 202 -5.52 27.36 7.32
CA GLU A 202 -6.39 27.94 8.36
C GLU A 202 -7.21 26.86 9.07
N ILE A 203 -7.77 25.91 8.31
CA ILE A 203 -8.45 24.74 8.87
C ILE A 203 -7.50 23.90 9.73
N ALA A 204 -6.28 23.64 9.25
CA ALA A 204 -5.28 22.86 9.96
C ALA A 204 -4.86 23.52 11.28
N ASP A 205 -4.57 24.82 11.26
CA ASP A 205 -4.20 25.61 12.44
C ASP A 205 -5.33 25.59 13.49
N ASN A 206 -6.59 25.77 13.07
CA ASN A 206 -7.75 25.74 13.96
C ASN A 206 -8.03 24.36 14.58
N ASN A 207 -7.66 23.28 13.89
CA ASN A 207 -7.89 21.90 14.34
C ASN A 207 -6.62 21.22 14.88
N LYS A 208 -5.52 21.96 15.04
CA LYS A 208 -4.21 21.46 15.53
C LYS A 208 -3.63 20.34 14.67
N ILE A 209 -3.88 20.38 13.37
CA ILE A 209 -3.34 19.44 12.37
C ILE A 209 -1.95 19.92 11.96
N ALA A 210 -0.96 19.02 11.98
CA ALA A 210 0.39 19.35 11.52
C ALA A 210 0.37 19.71 10.03
N TRP A 211 0.89 20.88 9.64
CA TRP A 211 0.76 21.36 8.25
C TRP A 211 2.07 21.51 7.49
N TYR A 212 1.97 21.60 6.16
CA TYR A 212 3.12 21.80 5.29
C TYR A 212 3.73 23.19 5.47
N LYS A 213 5.07 23.26 5.41
CA LYS A 213 5.84 24.49 5.64
C LYS A 213 5.62 25.57 4.56
N SER A 214 5.20 25.20 3.35
CA SER A 214 5.05 26.12 2.22
C SER A 214 4.01 25.66 1.21
N SER A 215 3.46 26.61 0.43
CA SER A 215 2.59 26.32 -0.72
C SER A 215 3.27 25.42 -1.76
N ARG A 216 4.60 25.53 -1.93
CA ARG A 216 5.37 24.66 -2.83
C ARG A 216 5.39 23.20 -2.36
N SER A 217 5.66 22.96 -1.08
CA SER A 217 5.61 21.59 -0.51
C SER A 217 4.22 20.99 -0.58
N PHE A 218 3.19 21.80 -0.31
CA PHE A 218 1.79 21.41 -0.45
C PHE A 218 1.47 21.02 -1.90
N GLY A 219 1.80 21.87 -2.88
CA GLY A 219 1.55 21.57 -4.29
C GLY A 219 2.32 20.36 -4.83
N MET A 220 3.49 20.05 -4.27
CA MET A 220 4.17 18.79 -4.57
C MET A 220 3.40 17.59 -3.99
N LYS A 221 2.93 17.71 -2.75
CA LYS A 221 2.19 16.64 -2.08
C LYS A 221 0.82 16.37 -2.72
N VAL A 222 0.08 17.42 -3.11
CA VAL A 222 -1.18 17.31 -3.86
C VAL A 222 -0.98 16.57 -5.18
N ARG A 223 0.10 16.88 -5.91
CA ARG A 223 0.40 16.18 -7.18
C ARG A 223 0.72 14.70 -6.97
N ASN A 224 1.45 14.37 -5.91
CA ASN A 224 1.77 12.98 -5.59
C ASN A 224 0.52 12.21 -5.15
N LEU A 225 -0.39 12.87 -4.43
CA LEU A 225 -1.61 12.27 -3.86
C LEU A 225 -2.85 12.48 -4.73
N ILE A 226 -2.71 12.86 -5.99
CA ILE A 226 -3.85 13.22 -6.84
C ILE A 226 -4.74 12.01 -7.14
N SER A 227 -4.14 10.82 -7.21
CA SER A 227 -4.85 9.56 -7.44
C SER A 227 -5.70 9.21 -6.23
N GLU A 228 -5.12 9.30 -5.03
CA GLU A 228 -5.75 9.01 -3.75
C GLU A 228 -6.83 10.05 -3.44
N LEU A 229 -6.58 11.34 -3.70
CA LEU A 229 -7.59 12.38 -3.61
C LEU A 229 -8.79 12.08 -4.52
N ASN A 230 -8.53 11.60 -5.74
CA ASN A 230 -9.57 11.17 -6.67
C ASN A 230 -10.34 9.94 -6.19
N SER A 231 -9.89 9.20 -5.17
CA SER A 231 -10.70 8.14 -4.56
C SER A 231 -11.83 8.72 -3.70
N TYR A 232 -11.61 9.85 -3.02
CA TYR A 232 -12.58 10.50 -2.12
C TYR A 232 -13.38 11.64 -2.77
N TYR A 233 -12.75 12.37 -3.69
CA TYR A 233 -13.33 13.53 -4.37
C TYR A 233 -13.27 13.35 -5.89
N ASP A 234 -14.09 14.08 -6.63
CA ASP A 234 -13.90 14.29 -8.06
C ASP A 234 -12.99 15.50 -8.24
N VAL A 235 -11.73 15.24 -8.66
CA VAL A 235 -10.68 16.25 -8.76
C VAL A 235 -10.34 16.53 -10.22
N GLN A 236 -10.48 17.79 -10.63
CA GLN A 236 -10.24 18.23 -11.99
C GLN A 236 -9.26 19.40 -12.04
N GLU A 237 -8.25 19.31 -12.91
CA GLU A 237 -7.33 20.42 -13.17
C GLU A 237 -7.87 21.27 -14.33
N ILE A 238 -8.26 22.52 -14.05
CA ILE A 238 -8.79 23.45 -15.06
C ILE A 238 -7.70 24.49 -15.39
N PRO A 239 -7.18 24.54 -16.64
CA PRO A 239 -6.19 25.53 -17.04
C PRO A 239 -6.82 26.93 -17.11
N ILE A 240 -6.16 27.93 -16.50
CA ILE A 240 -6.57 29.34 -16.56
C ILE A 240 -5.63 30.14 -17.48
N ARG A 241 -4.32 29.89 -17.38
CA ARG A 241 -3.23 30.49 -18.18
C ARG A 241 -2.07 29.49 -18.30
N SER A 242 -1.08 29.74 -19.17
CA SER A 242 -0.02 28.76 -19.50
C SER A 242 0.69 28.13 -18.28
N ASN A 243 0.76 28.85 -17.14
CA ASN A 243 1.38 28.37 -15.89
C ASN A 243 0.45 28.37 -14.66
N LYS A 244 -0.88 28.60 -14.80
CA LYS A 244 -1.84 28.58 -13.68
C LYS A 244 -3.01 27.66 -13.96
N LYS A 245 -3.31 26.78 -13.01
CA LYS A 245 -4.44 25.84 -13.01
C LYS A 245 -5.29 26.06 -11.76
N LEU A 246 -6.61 25.95 -11.90
CA LEU A 246 -7.50 25.67 -10.78
C LEU A 246 -7.47 24.16 -10.52
N LEU A 247 -7.50 23.81 -9.25
CA LEU A 247 -7.83 22.48 -8.80
C LEU A 247 -9.29 22.53 -8.33
N LYS A 248 -10.18 22.01 -9.16
CA LYS A 248 -11.59 21.85 -8.83
C LYS A 248 -11.76 20.57 -8.04
N ILE A 249 -12.36 20.65 -6.86
CA ILE A 249 -12.60 19.52 -5.97
C ILE A 249 -14.10 19.47 -5.68
N LYS A 250 -14.72 18.33 -5.95
CA LYS A 250 -16.14 18.10 -5.73
C LYS A 250 -16.34 16.84 -4.89
N GLN A 251 -17.30 16.84 -3.97
CA GLN A 251 -17.66 15.62 -3.25
C GLN A 251 -18.17 14.56 -4.23
N LYS A 252 -17.70 13.32 -4.10
CA LYS A 252 -18.33 12.20 -4.79
C LYS A 252 -19.69 11.93 -4.17
N THR A 253 -20.73 11.85 -5.00
CA THR A 253 -22.01 11.31 -4.56
C THR A 253 -21.75 9.88 -4.12
N MET A 254 -21.88 9.60 -2.82
CA MET A 254 -21.85 8.22 -2.31
C MET A 254 -22.98 7.46 -2.98
N VAL A 255 -22.66 6.65 -4.00
CA VAL A 255 -23.58 5.62 -4.48
C VAL A 255 -23.67 4.64 -3.32
N LYS A 256 -24.80 4.67 -2.60
CA LYS A 256 -25.16 3.61 -1.66
C LYS A 256 -25.38 2.35 -2.52
N ASP A 257 -24.35 1.53 -2.64
CA ASP A 257 -24.49 0.12 -3.02
C ASP A 257 -24.97 -0.69 -1.81
#